data_AF-G2XM21-F1
#
_entry.id   AF-G2XM21-F1
#
_cell.length_a   1.000
_cell.length_b   1.000
_cell.length_c   1.000
_cell.angle_alpha   90.00
_cell.angle_beta   90.00
_cell.angle_gamma   90.00
#
_symmetry.space_group_name_H-M   'P 1'
#
loop_
_entity.id
_entity.type
_entity.pdbx_description
1 polymer ?
#
loop_
_entity_poly.entity_id
_entity_poly.type
_entity_poly.pdbx_seq_one_letter_code
_entity_poly.pdbx_strand_id
1 'polypeptide(L)'
;MRQESWLDGDYLGNDKYVLSYYTNMGDTIDRWDPPKNSAIQIAAAITACSSIYMYPYISRDDCYYTDTDSVVLGKPLPEEVVSSSIIGKFKLEARIKKGFFLAPKSYYYSSKDKGDVIKYKGAAKEHVDAEWFETQYKHPENIVQREFVSNFRVNVKKLSVYKRKGKVTVALALNNKRMLLHIGGKWIGRRK
;
A
#
# COMPACT_ATOMS: atom_id res chain seq x y z
N MET A 1 17.46 -12.30 38.22
CA MET A 1 16.88 -10.96 38.40
C MET A 1 16.09 -10.63 37.14
N ARG A 2 14.74 -10.58 37.19
CA ARG A 2 13.93 -10.18 36.01
C ARG A 2 14.10 -8.67 35.83
N GLN A 3 14.50 -8.21 34.64
CA GLN A 3 14.44 -6.78 34.31
C GLN A 3 12.97 -6.36 34.22
N GLU A 4 12.61 -5.24 34.85
CA GLU A 4 11.25 -4.69 34.85
C GLU A 4 10.72 -4.40 33.43
N SER A 5 11.63 -4.18 32.46
CA SER A 5 11.35 -3.94 31.04
C SER A 5 10.93 -5.16 30.23
N TRP A 6 10.99 -6.36 30.79
CA TRP A 6 10.73 -7.60 30.05
C TRP A 6 9.23 -7.76 29.72
N LEU A 7 8.90 -7.90 28.44
CA LEU A 7 7.53 -8.17 27.98
C LEU A 7 7.31 -9.65 27.77
N ASP A 8 8.19 -10.28 26.98
CA ASP A 8 8.05 -11.68 26.60
C ASP A 8 9.42 -12.24 26.20
N GLY A 9 9.57 -13.56 26.30
CA GLY A 9 10.79 -14.28 26.01
C GLY A 9 10.46 -15.67 25.46
N ASP A 10 10.71 -15.89 24.18
CA ASP A 10 10.55 -17.19 23.54
C ASP A 10 11.91 -17.89 23.47
N TYR A 11 12.05 -19.07 24.08
CA TYR A 11 13.22 -19.93 23.90
C TYR A 11 13.22 -20.57 22.51
N LEU A 12 14.36 -20.52 21.82
CA LEU A 12 14.51 -20.99 20.44
C LEU A 12 15.38 -22.23 20.30
N GLY A 13 15.95 -22.76 21.40
CA GLY A 13 16.92 -23.87 21.37
C GLY A 13 18.38 -23.38 21.31
N ASN A 14 19.33 -24.26 21.66
CA ASN A 14 20.79 -24.00 21.62
C ASN A 14 21.19 -22.71 22.35
N ASP A 15 20.65 -22.49 23.55
CA ASP A 15 20.85 -21.28 24.37
C ASP A 15 20.48 -19.96 23.66
N LYS A 16 19.63 -20.01 22.62
CA LYS A 16 19.11 -18.82 21.93
C LYS A 16 17.71 -18.50 22.43
N TYR A 17 17.46 -17.20 22.62
CA TYR A 17 16.19 -16.64 23.07
C TYR A 17 15.81 -15.46 22.18
N VAL A 18 14.53 -15.34 21.81
CA VAL A 18 13.96 -14.05 21.37
C VAL A 18 13.48 -13.34 22.62
N LEU A 19 14.01 -12.16 22.89
CA LEU A 19 13.59 -11.33 24.01
C LEU A 19 12.87 -10.10 23.47
N SER A 20 11.67 -9.86 23.96
CA SER A 20 10.92 -8.63 23.75
C SER A 20 10.93 -7.83 25.06
N TYR A 21 11.36 -6.59 24.99
CA TYR A 21 11.38 -5.67 26.11
C TYR A 21 10.76 -4.34 25.68
N TYR A 22 10.10 -3.64 26.60
CA TYR A 22 9.77 -2.24 26.41
C TYR A 22 10.99 -1.42 26.83
N THR A 23 11.46 -0.53 25.97
CA THR A 23 12.41 0.50 26.39
C THR A 23 11.62 1.67 26.96
N ASN A 24 11.80 1.97 28.25
CA ASN A 24 11.32 3.21 28.81
C ASN A 24 12.26 4.33 28.33
N MET A 25 11.75 5.25 27.51
CA MET A 25 12.48 6.43 27.04
C MET A 25 12.52 7.54 28.12
N GLY A 26 12.20 7.21 29.38
CA GLY A 26 12.29 8.13 30.50
C GLY A 26 13.75 8.34 30.93
N ASP A 27 14.09 9.60 31.20
CA ASP A 27 15.41 10.05 31.62
C ASP A 27 15.89 9.32 32.89
N THR A 28 16.68 8.26 32.70
CA THR A 28 17.60 7.80 33.74
C THR A 28 18.97 8.41 33.42
N ILE A 29 19.61 8.96 34.46
CA ILE A 29 20.84 9.77 34.39
C ILE A 29 21.97 9.12 33.58
N ASP A 30 21.99 7.79 33.47
CA ASP A 30 23.11 7.04 32.88
C ASP A 30 22.87 6.51 31.46
N ARG A 31 21.69 6.71 30.84
CA ARG A 31 21.43 6.25 29.47
C ARG A 31 20.36 7.07 28.75
N TRP A 32 20.77 8.22 28.20
CA TRP A 32 19.97 8.95 27.22
C TRP A 32 19.92 8.17 25.89
N ASP A 33 18.79 7.52 25.61
CA ASP A 33 18.45 7.00 24.28
C ASP A 33 17.63 8.08 23.57
N PRO A 34 18.24 8.94 22.73
CA PRO A 34 17.50 10.02 22.10
C PRO A 34 16.33 9.43 21.31
N PRO A 35 15.11 10.00 21.41
CA PRO A 35 14.04 9.59 20.53
C PRO A 35 14.57 9.63 19.11
N LYS A 36 14.48 8.49 18.38
CA LYS A 36 14.89 8.41 16.97
C LYS A 36 14.37 9.66 16.29
N ASN A 37 15.27 10.47 15.71
CA ASN A 37 15.00 11.74 15.03
C ASN A 37 13.98 11.53 13.89
N SER A 38 12.74 11.31 14.29
CA SER A 38 11.59 11.12 13.43
C SER A 38 10.93 12.47 13.39
N ALA A 39 11.33 13.26 12.40
CA ALA A 39 10.72 14.54 12.13
C ALA A 39 9.34 14.32 11.49
N ILE A 40 8.39 13.84 12.29
CA ILE A 40 7.02 13.51 11.87
C ILE A 40 6.35 14.72 11.22
N GLN A 41 6.62 15.92 11.75
CA GLN A 41 6.12 17.18 11.24
C GLN A 41 6.64 17.45 9.82
N ILE A 42 7.93 17.19 9.58
CA ILE A 42 8.54 17.34 8.25
C ILE A 42 7.94 16.31 7.28
N ALA A 43 7.82 15.05 7.69
CA ALA A 43 7.22 14.00 6.85
C ALA A 43 5.75 14.31 6.48
N ALA A 44 4.98 14.85 7.43
CA ALA A 44 3.61 15.30 7.22
C ALA A 44 3.57 16.48 6.24
N ALA A 45 4.45 17.48 6.41
CA ALA A 45 4.55 18.62 5.51
C ALA A 45 4.91 18.19 4.08
N ILE A 46 5.89 17.29 3.91
CA ILE A 46 6.27 16.75 2.59
C ILE A 46 5.06 16.08 1.92
N THR A 47 4.37 15.20 2.65
CA THR A 47 3.21 14.46 2.11
C THR A 47 2.06 15.41 1.74
N ALA A 48 1.82 16.43 2.56
CA ALA A 48 0.80 17.44 2.30
C ALA A 48 1.16 18.27 1.05
N CYS A 49 2.41 18.74 0.95
CA CYS A 49 2.90 19.47 -0.22
C CYS A 49 2.79 18.64 -1.50
N SER A 50 3.15 17.34 -1.46
CA SER A 50 2.98 16.44 -2.60
C SER A 50 1.50 16.30 -2.99
N SER A 51 0.59 16.20 -2.02
CA SER A 51 -0.85 16.09 -2.28
C SER A 51 -1.43 17.38 -2.88
N ILE A 52 -1.01 18.54 -2.37
CA ILE A 52 -1.38 19.86 -2.90
C ILE A 52 -0.84 20.02 -4.33
N TYR A 53 0.41 19.63 -4.58
CA TYR A 53 1.01 19.66 -5.91
C TYR A 53 0.25 18.78 -6.91
N MET A 54 -0.23 17.60 -6.49
CA MET A 54 -0.99 16.70 -7.35
C MET A 54 -2.43 17.16 -7.59
N TYR A 55 -3.01 17.97 -6.69
CA TYR A 55 -4.42 18.33 -6.70
C TYR A 55 -4.91 18.92 -8.04
N PRO A 56 -4.21 19.87 -8.70
CA PRO A 56 -4.65 20.42 -9.98
C PRO A 56 -4.80 19.39 -11.10
N TYR A 57 -4.07 18.27 -11.02
CA TYR A 57 -4.16 17.19 -12.00
C TYR A 57 -5.26 16.18 -11.64
N ILE A 58 -5.45 15.94 -10.34
CA ILE A 58 -6.49 15.05 -9.82
C ILE A 58 -7.88 15.68 -9.99
N SER A 59 -8.00 17.00 -9.84
CA SER A 59 -9.26 17.73 -9.92
C SER A 59 -9.75 17.99 -11.36
N ARG A 60 -9.05 17.45 -12.36
CA ARG A 60 -9.48 17.58 -13.76
C ARG A 60 -10.66 16.65 -14.05
N ASP A 61 -11.59 17.12 -14.87
CA ASP A 61 -12.76 16.32 -15.29
C ASP A 61 -12.36 15.05 -16.07
N ASP A 62 -11.18 15.07 -16.71
CA ASP A 62 -10.65 13.94 -17.48
C ASP A 62 -9.67 13.07 -16.69
N CYS A 63 -9.64 13.17 -15.35
CA CYS A 63 -8.82 12.32 -14.49
C CYS A 63 -9.52 10.99 -14.20
N TYR A 64 -8.95 9.90 -14.73
CA TYR A 64 -9.48 8.54 -14.53
C TYR A 64 -8.91 7.82 -13.31
N TYR A 65 -7.64 8.10 -12.96
CA TYR A 65 -6.96 7.42 -11.88
C TYR A 65 -5.76 8.21 -11.36
N THR A 66 -5.44 8.05 -10.07
CA THR A 66 -4.22 8.57 -9.45
C THR A 66 -3.68 7.61 -8.38
N ASP A 67 -2.36 7.54 -8.24
CA ASP A 67 -1.69 6.88 -7.12
C ASP A 67 -0.40 7.62 -6.79
N THR A 68 -0.37 8.28 -5.63
CA THR A 68 0.77 9.02 -5.05
C THR A 68 1.30 10.16 -5.93
N ASP A 69 2.07 9.84 -6.96
CA ASP A 69 2.81 10.73 -7.86
C ASP A 69 2.48 10.48 -9.35
N SER A 70 1.43 9.71 -9.61
CA SER A 70 0.97 9.36 -10.96
C SER A 70 -0.48 9.78 -11.21
N VAL A 71 -0.79 10.10 -12.46
CA VAL A 71 -2.13 10.45 -12.92
C VAL A 71 -2.40 9.83 -14.30
N VAL A 72 -3.62 9.36 -14.52
CA VAL A 72 -4.12 8.89 -15.81
C VAL A 72 -5.19 9.83 -16.30
N LEU A 73 -4.94 10.48 -17.44
CA LEU A 73 -5.76 11.55 -17.99
C LEU A 73 -6.30 11.20 -19.37
N GLY A 74 -7.47 11.74 -19.72
CA GLY A 74 -8.04 11.65 -21.06
C GLY A 74 -7.34 12.53 -22.09
N LYS A 75 -6.85 13.70 -21.67
CA LYS A 75 -6.08 14.63 -22.50
C LYS A 75 -4.64 14.71 -21.99
N PRO A 76 -3.66 14.92 -22.89
CA PRO A 76 -2.27 15.07 -22.49
C PRO A 76 -2.07 16.27 -21.56
N LEU A 77 -1.02 16.20 -20.74
CA LEU A 77 -0.53 17.36 -20.00
C LEU A 77 0.17 18.35 -20.95
N PRO A 78 0.18 19.65 -20.62
CA PRO A 78 0.99 20.64 -21.33
C PRO A 78 2.48 20.25 -21.34
N GLU A 79 3.20 20.56 -22.42
CA GLU A 79 4.62 20.17 -22.57
C GLU A 79 5.51 20.81 -21.49
N GLU A 80 5.11 21.97 -20.95
CA GLU A 80 5.86 22.72 -19.95
C GLU A 80 6.01 21.93 -18.64
N VAL A 81 5.04 21.08 -18.31
CA VAL A 81 5.04 20.26 -17.08
C VAL A 81 5.49 18.82 -17.31
N VAL A 82 5.87 18.46 -18.54
CA VAL A 82 6.29 17.10 -18.91
C VAL A 82 7.78 17.06 -19.22
N SER A 83 8.53 16.19 -18.54
CA SER A 83 9.94 15.92 -18.84
C SER A 83 10.36 14.59 -18.19
N SER A 84 11.21 13.83 -18.86
CA SER A 84 11.81 12.60 -18.30
C SER A 84 13.07 12.85 -17.47
N SER A 85 13.63 14.06 -17.51
CA SER A 85 14.93 14.39 -16.90
C SER A 85 14.88 15.51 -15.87
N ILE A 86 13.88 16.41 -15.94
CA ILE A 86 13.75 17.54 -15.01
C ILE A 86 12.98 17.09 -13.76
N ILE A 87 13.59 17.28 -12.59
CA ILE A 87 12.95 17.00 -11.30
C ILE A 87 11.69 17.85 -11.09
N GLY A 88 10.63 17.24 -10.56
CA GLY A 88 9.36 17.91 -10.32
C GLY A 88 8.47 18.09 -11.57
N LYS A 89 8.88 17.58 -12.74
CA LYS A 89 8.02 17.45 -13.92
C LYS A 89 7.52 16.00 -14.07
N PHE A 90 6.40 15.84 -14.77
CA PHE A 90 5.85 14.51 -15.04
C PHE A 90 6.59 13.82 -16.18
N LYS A 91 6.92 12.55 -15.99
CA LYS A 91 7.39 11.69 -17.06
C LYS A 91 6.20 11.06 -17.78
N LEU A 92 6.17 11.16 -19.12
CA LEU A 92 5.18 10.44 -19.92
C LEU A 92 5.50 8.94 -19.89
N GLU A 93 4.76 8.17 -19.10
CA GLU A 93 5.01 6.75 -18.91
C GLU A 93 4.37 5.86 -19.99
N ALA A 94 3.15 6.17 -20.44
CA ALA A 94 2.45 5.35 -21.44
C ALA A 94 1.35 6.14 -22.16
N ARG A 95 1.11 5.77 -23.43
CA ARG A 95 -0.10 6.16 -24.17
C ARG A 95 -1.09 4.99 -24.15
N ILE A 96 -2.18 5.14 -23.40
CA ILE A 96 -3.15 4.06 -23.14
C ILE A 96 -4.16 3.97 -24.29
N LYS A 97 -4.43 2.75 -24.79
CA LYS A 97 -5.52 2.47 -25.74
C LYS A 97 -6.83 2.15 -25.01
N LYS A 98 -6.76 1.25 -24.02
CA LYS A 98 -7.88 0.79 -23.19
C LYS A 98 -7.35 0.53 -21.79
N GLY A 99 -8.12 0.88 -20.76
CA GLY A 99 -7.75 0.59 -19.38
C GLY A 99 -8.95 0.43 -18.45
N PHE A 100 -8.80 -0.42 -17.45
CA PHE A 100 -9.76 -0.65 -16.37
C PHE A 100 -9.10 -0.26 -15.05
N PHE A 101 -9.59 0.80 -14.40
CA PHE A 101 -9.07 1.31 -13.13
C PHE A 101 -10.10 1.09 -12.02
N LEU A 102 -10.16 -0.15 -11.51
CA LEU A 102 -11.30 -0.61 -10.72
C LEU A 102 -11.20 -0.27 -9.22
N ALA A 103 -9.98 -0.20 -8.67
CA ALA A 103 -9.75 0.13 -7.28
C ALA A 103 -8.30 0.62 -7.05
N PRO A 104 -7.99 1.20 -5.86
CA PRO A 104 -6.62 1.61 -5.54
C PRO A 104 -5.62 0.46 -5.66
N LYS A 105 -4.63 0.61 -6.56
CA LYS A 105 -3.61 -0.40 -6.90
C LYS A 105 -4.16 -1.68 -7.55
N SER A 106 -5.34 -1.62 -8.14
CA SER A 106 -5.94 -2.68 -8.94
C SER A 106 -6.44 -2.11 -10.27
N TYR A 107 -5.59 -2.20 -11.29
CA TYR A 107 -5.88 -1.69 -12.63
C TYR A 107 -5.16 -2.49 -13.71
N TYR A 108 -5.72 -2.46 -14.92
CA TYR A 108 -5.12 -2.96 -16.15
C TYR A 108 -5.16 -1.88 -17.21
N TYR A 109 -4.15 -1.83 -18.08
CA TYR A 109 -4.26 -1.09 -19.34
C TYR A 109 -3.39 -1.68 -20.44
N SER A 110 -3.81 -1.49 -21.69
CA SER A 110 -3.00 -1.76 -22.87
C SER A 110 -2.36 -0.46 -23.37
N SER A 111 -1.03 -0.47 -23.51
CA SER A 111 -0.25 0.66 -24.02
C SER A 111 -0.03 0.55 -25.53
N LYS A 112 0.11 1.69 -26.20
CA LYS A 112 0.60 1.73 -27.59
C LYS A 112 2.06 1.29 -27.71
N ASP A 113 2.86 1.54 -26.68
CA ASP A 113 4.32 1.50 -26.77
C ASP A 113 4.97 0.38 -25.95
N LYS A 114 4.36 0.00 -24.81
CA LYS A 114 4.97 -0.87 -23.80
C LYS A 114 4.23 -2.20 -23.58
N GLY A 115 3.21 -2.49 -24.38
CA GLY A 115 2.32 -3.64 -24.18
C GLY A 115 1.36 -3.49 -23.00
N ASP A 116 0.91 -4.61 -22.47
CA ASP A 116 -0.10 -4.67 -21.42
C ASP A 116 0.50 -4.55 -20.01
N VAL A 117 -0.18 -3.78 -19.16
CA VAL A 117 0.23 -3.55 -17.77
C VAL A 117 -0.88 -4.02 -16.84
N ILE A 118 -0.53 -4.93 -15.92
CA ILE A 118 -1.42 -5.44 -14.89
C ILE A 118 -0.88 -5.07 -13.50
N LYS A 119 -1.71 -4.37 -12.72
CA LYS A 119 -1.48 -4.08 -11.32
C LYS A 119 -2.63 -4.64 -10.50
N TYR A 120 -2.32 -5.42 -9.47
CA TYR A 120 -3.32 -5.92 -8.53
C TYR A 120 -2.78 -5.89 -7.12
N LYS A 121 -3.62 -5.44 -6.18
CA LYS A 121 -3.25 -5.31 -4.79
C LYS A 121 -3.36 -6.65 -4.06
N GLY A 122 -2.24 -7.12 -3.52
CA GLY A 122 -2.19 -8.28 -2.64
C GLY A 122 -1.68 -9.54 -3.34
N ALA A 123 -1.91 -10.70 -2.72
CA ALA A 123 -1.29 -11.96 -3.11
C ALA A 123 -1.88 -12.61 -4.38
N ALA A 124 -2.99 -12.11 -4.90
CA ALA A 124 -3.68 -12.70 -6.05
C ALA A 124 -3.24 -12.12 -7.41
N LYS A 125 -2.12 -11.40 -7.49
CA LYS A 125 -1.66 -10.77 -8.74
C LYS A 125 -1.45 -11.79 -9.87
N GLU A 126 -0.99 -13.00 -9.55
CA GLU A 126 -0.75 -14.06 -10.54
C GLU A 126 -2.04 -14.71 -11.07
N HIS A 127 -3.20 -14.37 -10.49
CA HIS A 127 -4.49 -14.94 -10.86
C HIS A 127 -5.42 -13.96 -11.56
N VAL A 128 -4.90 -12.79 -11.95
CA VAL A 128 -5.67 -11.78 -12.68
C VAL A 128 -5.00 -11.49 -14.01
N ASP A 129 -5.82 -11.36 -15.03
CA ASP A 129 -5.45 -11.04 -16.41
C ASP A 129 -6.38 -9.96 -16.97
N ALA A 130 -6.18 -9.57 -18.23
CA ALA A 130 -7.00 -8.56 -18.88
C ALA A 130 -8.50 -8.93 -18.91
N GLU A 131 -8.82 -10.21 -19.13
CA GLU A 131 -10.19 -10.71 -19.18
C GLU A 131 -10.86 -10.63 -17.81
N TRP A 132 -10.12 -10.93 -16.74
CA TRP A 132 -10.59 -10.75 -15.38
C TRP A 132 -10.98 -9.30 -15.12
N PHE A 133 -10.13 -8.32 -15.49
CA PHE A 133 -10.45 -6.89 -15.31
C PHE A 133 -11.68 -6.46 -16.10
N GLU A 134 -11.86 -6.95 -17.33
CA GLU A 134 -13.05 -6.64 -18.13
C GLU A 134 -14.32 -7.27 -17.54
N THR A 135 -14.23 -8.53 -17.11
CA THR A 135 -15.34 -9.24 -16.47
C THR A 135 -15.73 -8.57 -15.17
N GLN A 136 -14.75 -8.18 -14.37
CA GLN A 136 -14.97 -7.53 -13.09
C GLN A 136 -15.49 -6.09 -13.24
N TYR A 137 -15.18 -5.41 -14.34
CA TYR A 137 -15.80 -4.13 -14.69
C TYR A 137 -17.31 -4.28 -14.97
N LYS A 138 -17.70 -5.34 -15.69
CA LYS A 138 -19.11 -5.64 -16.01
C LYS A 138 -19.87 -6.18 -14.81
N HIS A 139 -19.20 -6.96 -13.95
CA HIS A 139 -19.77 -7.63 -12.78
C HIS A 139 -18.87 -7.41 -11.55
N PRO A 140 -18.94 -6.23 -10.91
CA PRO A 140 -18.07 -5.88 -9.79
C PRO A 140 -18.19 -6.81 -8.57
N GLU A 141 -19.33 -7.45 -8.40
CA GLU A 141 -19.68 -8.41 -7.34
C GLU A 141 -18.97 -9.76 -7.47
N ASN A 142 -18.30 -10.03 -8.59
CA ASN A 142 -17.66 -11.32 -8.83
C ASN A 142 -16.58 -11.61 -7.78
N ILE A 143 -16.66 -12.82 -7.21
CA ILE A 143 -15.71 -13.32 -6.23
C ILE A 143 -15.19 -14.67 -6.72
N VAL A 144 -13.86 -14.77 -6.83
CA VAL A 144 -13.20 -16.00 -7.26
C VAL A 144 -12.24 -16.45 -6.16
N GLN A 145 -12.27 -17.72 -5.79
CA GLN A 145 -11.24 -18.31 -4.93
C GLN A 145 -10.17 -18.99 -5.78
N ARG A 146 -8.91 -18.70 -5.48
CA ARG A 146 -7.75 -19.28 -6.17
C ARG A 146 -6.74 -19.80 -5.14
N GLU A 147 -6.01 -20.84 -5.51
CA GLU A 147 -4.93 -21.33 -4.67
C GLU A 147 -3.69 -20.46 -4.87
N PHE A 148 -3.04 -20.08 -3.78
CA PHE A 148 -1.80 -19.33 -3.84
C PHE A 148 -0.72 -19.99 -2.99
N VAL A 149 0.53 -19.72 -3.35
CA VAL A 149 1.72 -20.18 -2.60
C VAL A 149 2.46 -18.98 -2.05
N SER A 150 2.58 -18.92 -0.72
CA SER A 150 3.48 -18.00 -0.04
C SER A 150 4.83 -18.69 0.14
N ASN A 151 5.85 -18.24 -0.62
CA ASN A 151 7.16 -18.90 -0.64
C ASN A 151 8.00 -18.65 0.62
N PHE A 152 7.79 -17.54 1.31
CA PHE A 152 8.63 -17.09 2.43
C PHE A 152 7.80 -16.80 3.67
N ARG A 153 7.30 -17.86 4.34
CA ARG A 153 6.71 -17.71 5.68
C ARG A 153 7.75 -18.02 6.73
N VAL A 154 7.96 -17.06 7.62
CA VAL A 154 8.87 -17.20 8.76
C VAL A 154 8.10 -17.75 9.95
N ASN A 155 8.54 -18.88 10.49
CA ASN A 155 8.16 -19.34 11.81
C ASN A 155 9.27 -18.92 12.78
N VAL A 156 9.02 -17.84 13.53
CA VAL A 156 10.01 -17.27 14.44
C VAL A 156 10.34 -18.27 15.58
N LYS A 157 9.35 -18.99 16.11
CA LYS A 157 9.55 -19.97 17.19
C LYS A 157 10.40 -21.16 16.75
N LYS A 158 10.22 -21.63 15.52
CA LYS A 158 11.01 -22.73 14.95
C LYS A 158 12.26 -22.28 14.19
N LEU A 159 12.52 -20.96 14.16
CA LEU A 159 13.57 -20.34 13.35
C LEU A 159 13.63 -20.87 11.91
N SER A 160 12.48 -21.12 11.30
CA SER A 160 12.39 -21.78 10.00
C SER A 160 11.63 -20.94 8.98
N VAL A 161 12.07 -21.04 7.73
CA VAL A 161 11.35 -20.49 6.58
C VAL A 161 10.69 -21.65 5.86
N TYR A 162 9.40 -21.52 5.56
CA TYR A 162 8.63 -22.57 4.92
C TYR A 162 7.69 -22.00 3.86
N LYS A 163 7.32 -22.87 2.92
CA LYS A 163 6.27 -22.59 1.92
C LYS A 163 4.90 -22.89 2.53
N ARG A 164 3.96 -21.98 2.35
CA ARG A 164 2.56 -22.18 2.74
C ARG A 164 1.66 -22.12 1.51
N LYS A 165 0.89 -23.17 1.28
CA LYS A 165 -0.24 -23.15 0.35
C LYS A 165 -1.48 -22.66 1.08
N GLY A 166 -2.33 -21.93 0.38
CA GLY A 166 -3.60 -21.46 0.92
C GLY A 166 -4.55 -21.06 -0.21
N LYS A 167 -5.73 -20.56 0.18
CA LYS A 167 -6.68 -19.97 -0.74
C LYS A 167 -6.68 -18.45 -0.60
N VAL A 168 -6.73 -17.74 -1.71
CA VAL A 168 -6.90 -16.29 -1.77
C VAL A 168 -8.20 -15.98 -2.49
N THR A 169 -8.90 -14.99 -1.98
CA THR A 169 -10.10 -14.44 -2.60
C THR A 169 -9.69 -13.31 -3.54
N VAL A 170 -10.05 -13.45 -4.81
CA VAL A 170 -9.86 -12.49 -5.89
C VAL A 170 -11.20 -11.80 -6.14
N ALA A 171 -11.30 -10.55 -5.73
CA ALA A 171 -12.51 -9.76 -5.80
C ALA A 171 -12.14 -8.28 -5.69
N LEU A 172 -12.99 -7.39 -6.20
CA LEU A 172 -12.87 -5.97 -5.89
C LEU A 172 -13.25 -5.74 -4.43
N ALA A 173 -12.38 -5.05 -3.70
CA ALA A 173 -12.69 -4.56 -2.36
C ALA A 173 -13.58 -3.32 -2.45
N LEU A 174 -14.78 -3.47 -3.02
CA LEU A 174 -15.74 -2.37 -3.23
C LEU A 174 -16.13 -1.69 -1.91
N ASN A 175 -16.16 -2.45 -0.81
CA ASN A 175 -16.68 -2.00 0.48
C ASN A 175 -15.69 -2.03 1.64
N ASN A 176 -14.40 -1.84 1.39
CA ASN A 176 -13.44 -1.76 2.48
C ASN A 176 -12.75 -0.41 2.52
N LYS A 177 -13.42 0.58 3.15
CA LYS A 177 -12.83 1.41 4.23
C LYS A 177 -13.76 2.52 4.73
N ARG A 178 -14.16 2.37 6.00
CA ARG A 178 -14.51 3.41 7.01
C ARG A 178 -15.99 3.81 7.01
N MET A 179 -16.79 3.13 7.83
CA MET A 179 -18.00 3.75 8.36
C MET A 179 -17.58 4.89 9.31
N LEU A 180 -18.24 6.05 9.19
CA LEU A 180 -18.13 7.12 10.17
C LEU A 180 -18.74 6.61 11.48
N LEU A 181 -17.90 6.47 12.51
CA LEU A 181 -18.38 6.18 13.86
C LEU A 181 -18.72 7.50 14.55
N HIS A 182 -20.02 7.74 14.67
CA HIS A 182 -20.59 8.83 15.43
C HIS A 182 -21.36 8.23 16.60
N ILE A 183 -20.92 8.49 17.84
CA ILE A 183 -21.66 8.10 19.04
C ILE A 183 -21.98 9.39 19.79
N GLY A 184 -23.27 9.67 19.97
CA GLY A 184 -23.75 10.78 20.80
C GLY A 184 -23.29 12.17 20.37
N GLY A 185 -23.18 12.48 19.06
CA GLY A 185 -22.80 13.82 18.62
C GLY A 185 -21.31 14.06 18.43
N LYS A 186 -20.44 13.09 18.77
CA LYS A 186 -18.98 13.24 18.68
C LYS A 186 -18.34 12.26 17.70
N TRP A 187 -17.34 12.77 16.98
CA TRP A 187 -16.47 11.99 16.10
C TRP A 187 -15.45 11.22 16.95
N ILE A 188 -15.44 9.89 16.81
CA ILE A 188 -14.60 9.01 17.63
C ILE A 188 -13.47 8.36 16.82
N GLY A 189 -13.54 8.41 15.48
CA GLY A 189 -12.49 7.91 14.60
C GLY A 189 -13.05 7.08 13.46
N ARG A 190 -12.22 6.18 12.93
CA ARG A 190 -12.61 5.28 11.84
C ARG A 190 -12.25 3.84 12.19
N ARG A 191 -13.22 2.93 12.13
CA ARG A 191 -13.01 1.49 12.34
C ARG A 191 -12.64 0.82 11.01
N LYS A 192 -11.63 -0.07 11.06
CA LYS A 192 -11.23 -0.94 9.95
C LYS A 192 -12.14 -2.14 9.87
#